data_AF-A0A3N4HTY7-F1
#
_entry.id   AF-A0A3N4HTY7-F1
#
_cell.length_a   1.000
_cell.length_b   1.000
_cell.length_c   1.000
_cell.angle_alpha   90.00
_cell.angle_beta   90.00
_cell.angle_gamma   90.00
#
_symmetry.space_group_name_H-M   'P 1'
#
loop_
_entity.id
_entity.type
_entity.pdbx_description
1 polymer ?
#
loop_
_entity_poly.entity_id
_entity_poly.type
_entity_poly.pdbx_seq_one_letter_code
_entity_poly.pdbx_strand_id
1 'polypeptide(L)'
;MGPAPADAVPPSTKKAPAATQKGITSRCTRWHVAKSRDSCYWIAKNNGCSLGAFYAWNKALSDGGECAQLWVGYAYCVSTK
;
A
#
# COMPACT_ATOMS: atom_id res chain seq x y z
N MET A 1 -15.36 9.19 -27.65
CA MET A 1 -14.57 8.25 -26.82
C MET A 1 -14.54 8.82 -25.41
N GLY A 2 -15.06 8.10 -24.41
CA GLY A 2 -15.02 8.47 -22.98
C GLY A 2 -16.31 9.12 -22.44
N PRO A 3 -16.66 8.90 -21.15
CA PRO A 3 -15.83 8.39 -20.06
C PRO A 3 -16.22 6.97 -19.60
N ALA A 4 -15.24 6.18 -19.13
CA ALA A 4 -15.52 4.98 -18.34
C ALA A 4 -15.70 5.40 -16.86
N PRO A 5 -16.68 4.83 -16.13
CA PRO A 5 -17.04 5.28 -14.79
C PRO A 5 -15.90 5.04 -13.80
N ALA A 6 -15.54 6.09 -13.06
CA ALA A 6 -14.76 5.97 -11.85
C ALA A 6 -15.66 5.34 -10.78
N ASP A 7 -15.60 4.01 -10.64
CA ASP A 7 -16.24 3.29 -9.54
C ASP A 7 -15.79 3.88 -8.20
N ALA A 8 -16.72 4.56 -7.55
CA ALA A 8 -16.58 5.10 -6.20
C ALA A 8 -16.96 4.03 -5.18
N VAL A 9 -16.12 3.81 -4.16
CA VAL A 9 -16.54 3.13 -2.92
C VAL A 9 -15.88 3.79 -1.69
N PRO A 10 -16.61 4.52 -0.84
CA PRO A 10 -16.22 4.82 0.55
C PRO A 10 -16.95 3.85 1.52
N PRO A 11 -16.52 3.66 2.80
CA PRO A 11 -15.91 4.68 3.66
C PRO A 11 -14.70 4.24 4.53
N SER A 12 -13.94 5.26 4.96
CA SER A 12 -13.10 5.30 6.17
C SER A 12 -11.91 4.32 6.25
N THR A 13 -11.10 4.24 5.19
CA THR A 13 -9.66 4.15 5.45
C THR A 13 -9.25 5.45 6.15
N LYS A 14 -8.50 5.38 7.25
CA LYS A 14 -7.82 6.60 7.74
C LYS A 14 -7.11 7.18 6.53
N LYS A 15 -7.32 8.47 6.21
CA LYS A 15 -6.67 9.09 5.05
C LYS A 15 -5.19 8.73 5.04
N ALA A 16 -4.67 8.31 3.88
CA ALA A 16 -3.26 8.04 3.75
C ALA A 16 -2.47 9.32 4.12
N PRO A 17 -1.43 9.22 4.97
CA PRO A 17 -0.67 10.38 5.42
C PRO A 17 0.26 10.97 4.34
N ALA A 18 0.44 10.27 3.22
CA ALA A 18 1.27 10.68 2.09
C ALA A 18 0.69 10.14 0.77
N ALA A 19 1.35 10.45 -0.35
CA ALA A 19 0.98 9.90 -1.66
C ALA A 19 1.01 8.37 -1.65
N THR A 20 0.11 7.74 -2.40
CA THR A 20 -0.03 6.28 -2.50
C THR A 20 0.17 5.80 -3.93
N GLN A 21 0.63 4.56 -4.10
CA GLN A 21 0.67 3.92 -5.42
C GLN A 21 -0.71 3.34 -5.82
N LYS A 22 -0.88 3.06 -7.11
CA LYS A 22 -2.05 2.34 -7.61
C LYS A 22 -2.09 0.91 -7.05
N GLY A 23 -3.29 0.38 -6.90
CA GLY A 23 -3.49 -1.00 -6.43
C GLY A 23 -3.30 -1.20 -4.92
N ILE A 24 -3.32 -0.12 -4.12
CA ILE A 24 -3.51 -0.24 -2.68
C ILE A 24 -4.95 -0.67 -2.37
N THR A 25 -5.11 -1.56 -1.41
CA THR A 25 -6.43 -2.03 -0.95
C THR A 25 -7.31 -0.90 -0.40
N SER A 26 -8.59 -0.92 -0.78
CA SER A 26 -9.59 0.02 -0.27
C SER A 26 -9.98 -0.23 1.20
N ARG A 27 -9.53 -1.33 1.81
CA ARG A 27 -9.82 -1.69 3.22
C ARG A 27 -8.72 -1.28 4.19
N CYS A 28 -7.80 -0.41 3.79
CA CYS A 28 -6.63 -0.07 4.59
C CYS A 28 -6.95 0.68 5.90
N THR A 29 -6.56 0.14 7.04
CA THR A 29 -6.81 0.76 8.36
C THR A 29 -5.57 1.39 8.99
N ARG A 30 -4.37 0.94 8.60
CA ARG A 30 -3.08 1.47 9.06
C ARG A 30 -2.10 1.63 7.91
N TRP A 31 -1.30 2.69 8.00
CA TRP A 31 -0.35 3.09 6.96
C TRP A 31 1.07 3.14 7.52
N HIS A 32 2.04 2.81 6.68
CA HIS A 32 3.47 3.05 6.89
C HIS A 32 3.97 3.96 5.77
N VAL A 33 4.63 5.07 6.12
CA VAL A 33 5.32 5.92 5.13
C VAL A 33 6.74 5.39 4.97
N ALA A 34 7.06 4.92 3.76
CA ALA A 34 8.37 4.35 3.47
C ALA A 34 9.48 5.39 3.64
N LYS A 35 10.57 4.98 4.28
CA LYS A 35 11.75 5.79 4.53
C LYS A 35 12.95 5.23 3.78
N SER A 36 13.99 6.04 3.63
CA SER A 36 15.28 5.56 3.15
C SER A 36 15.75 4.39 4.01
N ARG A 37 16.19 3.30 3.36
CA ARG A 37 16.61 2.02 3.95
C ARG A 37 15.47 1.07 4.38
N ASP A 38 14.21 1.44 4.19
CA ASP A 38 13.13 0.46 4.32
C ASP A 38 13.20 -0.61 3.22
N SER A 39 12.75 -1.81 3.56
CA SER A 39 12.42 -2.87 2.61
C SER A 39 11.05 -3.44 2.94
N CYS A 40 10.39 -4.09 1.98
CA CYS A 40 9.05 -4.64 2.18
C CYS A 40 9.04 -5.68 3.31
N TYR A 41 10.10 -6.48 3.41
CA TYR A 41 10.28 -7.42 4.52
C TYR A 41 10.30 -6.71 5.87
N TRP A 42 11.13 -5.67 6.02
CA TRP A 42 11.25 -4.94 7.29
C TRP A 42 9.99 -4.16 7.64
N ILE A 43 9.34 -3.53 6.66
CA ILE A 43 8.06 -2.84 6.85
C ILE A 43 7.01 -3.83 7.36
N ALA A 44 6.86 -4.97 6.68
CA ALA A 44 5.87 -5.96 7.06
C ALA A 44 6.14 -6.52 8.46
N LYS A 45 7.38 -6.94 8.72
CA LYS A 45 7.82 -7.45 10.02
C LYS A 45 7.60 -6.45 11.15
N ASN A 46 8.03 -5.20 11.00
CA ASN A 46 7.89 -4.18 12.05
C ASN A 46 6.43 -3.77 12.30
N ASN A 47 5.56 -3.93 11.31
CA ASN A 47 4.13 -3.63 11.46
C ASN A 47 3.27 -4.84 11.86
N GLY A 48 3.88 -6.02 11.99
CA GLY A 48 3.22 -7.25 12.42
C GLY A 48 2.34 -7.89 11.35
N CYS A 49 2.63 -7.69 10.07
CA CYS A 49 1.95 -8.36 8.96
C CYS A 49 2.91 -9.28 8.20
N SER A 50 2.35 -10.29 7.53
CA SER A 50 3.15 -11.15 6.65
C SER A 50 3.51 -10.42 5.37
N LEU A 51 4.67 -10.75 4.78
CA LEU A 51 5.12 -10.15 3.53
C LEU A 51 4.10 -10.38 2.38
N GLY A 52 3.51 -11.57 2.32
CA GLY A 52 2.44 -11.87 1.35
C GLY A 52 1.18 -11.03 1.53
N ALA A 53 0.76 -10.76 2.79
CA ALA A 53 -0.36 -9.86 3.05
C ALA A 53 -0.01 -8.42 2.67
N PHE A 54 1.20 -7.97 3.00
CA PHE A 54 1.70 -6.65 2.60
C PHE A 54 1.67 -6.47 1.08
N TYR A 55 2.12 -7.47 0.31
CA TYR A 55 2.03 -7.47 -1.14
C TYR A 55 0.59 -7.50 -1.67
N ALA A 56 -0.28 -8.31 -1.07
CA ALA A 56 -1.70 -8.36 -1.44
C ALA A 56 -2.40 -7.00 -1.24
N TRP A 57 -2.03 -6.25 -0.21
CA TRP A 57 -2.57 -4.94 0.09
C TRP A 57 -1.96 -3.80 -0.73
N ASN A 58 -0.78 -4.03 -1.33
CA ASN A 58 0.00 -3.03 -2.06
C ASN A 58 0.48 -3.62 -3.39
N LYS A 59 -0.45 -3.86 -4.32
CA LYS A 59 -0.17 -4.67 -5.53
C LYS A 59 0.99 -4.16 -6.38
N ALA A 60 1.21 -2.84 -6.42
CA ALA A 60 2.35 -2.24 -7.12
C ALA A 60 3.71 -2.80 -6.69
N LEU A 61 3.84 -3.26 -5.43
CA LEU A 61 5.09 -3.83 -4.91
C LEU A 61 5.40 -5.24 -5.43
N SER A 62 4.39 -5.92 -5.98
CA SER A 62 4.50 -7.29 -6.51
C SER A 62 4.83 -7.34 -8.00
N ASP A 63 4.53 -6.28 -8.76
CA ASP A 63 4.69 -6.23 -10.23
C ASP A 63 6.15 -6.22 -10.70
N GLY A 64 7.11 -5.81 -9.85
CA GLY A 64 8.51 -5.63 -10.22
C GLY A 64 9.52 -6.63 -9.64
N GLY A 65 9.04 -7.66 -8.94
CA GLY A 65 9.90 -8.50 -8.10
C GLY A 65 10.17 -7.84 -6.74
N GLU A 66 9.64 -8.46 -5.70
CA GLU A 66 9.99 -8.28 -4.29
C GLU A 66 10.45 -6.87 -3.86
N CYS A 67 9.57 -5.87 -3.95
CA CYS A 67 9.79 -4.52 -3.42
C CYS A 67 10.51 -3.50 -4.34
N ALA A 68 10.79 -3.80 -5.60
CA ALA A 68 11.43 -2.85 -6.52
C ALA A 68 10.66 -1.52 -6.70
N GLN A 69 9.35 -1.52 -6.42
CA GLN A 69 8.47 -0.36 -6.53
C GLN A 69 8.23 0.36 -5.19
N LEU A 70 9.04 0.10 -4.16
CA LEU A 70 8.95 0.83 -2.89
C LEU A 70 9.57 2.22 -3.05
N TRP A 71 8.71 3.24 -3.02
CA TRP A 71 9.11 4.62 -3.16
C TRP A 71 9.18 5.30 -1.80
N VAL A 72 10.34 5.90 -1.50
CA VAL A 72 10.53 6.68 -0.27
C VAL A 72 9.56 7.85 -0.25
N GLY A 73 8.92 8.09 0.90
CA GLY A 73 7.92 9.13 1.10
C GLY A 73 6.50 8.72 0.72
N TYR A 74 6.28 7.53 0.15
CA TYR A 74 4.94 7.03 -0.14
C TYR A 74 4.34 6.24 1.02
N ALA A 75 3.01 6.30 1.14
CA ALA A 75 2.24 5.57 2.13
C ALA A 75 1.81 4.19 1.59
N TYR A 76 2.06 3.16 2.39
CA TYR A 76 1.73 1.77 2.10
C TYR A 76 0.83 1.19 3.18
N CYS A 77 -0.08 0.32 2.78
CA CYS A 77 -1.00 -0.32 3.69
C CYS A 77 -0.33 -1.43 4.48
N VAL A 78 -0.46 -1.40 5.81
CA VAL A 78 0.14 -2.42 6.70
C VAL A 78 -0.89 -3.13 7.57
N SER A 79 -2.18 -2.81 7.41
CA SER A 79 -3.29 -3.50 8.08
C SER A 79 -4.61 -3.21 7.38
N THR A 80 -5.52 -4.17 7.37
CA THR A 80 -6.90 -4.03 6.88
C THR A 80 -7.91 -4.36 7.97
N LYS A 81 -9.18 -3.97 7.80
CA LYS A 81 -10.32 -4.46 8.59
C LYS A 81 -11.14 -5.47 7.81
#